data_AF-A0A317IQA0-F1
#
_entry.id   AF-A0A317IQA0-F1
#
_cell.length_a   1.000
_cell.length_b   1.000
_cell.length_c   1.000
_cell.angle_alpha   90.00
_cell.angle_beta   90.00
_cell.angle_gamma   90.00
#
_symmetry.space_group_name_H-M   'P 1'
#
loop_
_entity.id
_entity.type
_entity.pdbx_description
1 polymer ?
#
loop_
_entity_poly.entity_id
_entity_poly.type
_entity_poly.pdbx_seq_one_letter_code
_entity_poly.pdbx_strand_id
1 'polypeptide(L)' 'MERGSIPMAQNVPVIGLHPDELQWIRMLVALLRHPDPTIPELARQALVYLSRGTSQAATY' A
#
# COMPACT_ATOMS: atom_id res chain seq x y z
N MET A 1 -10.44 -30.57 -22.25
CA MET A 1 -11.35 -29.70 -21.47
C MET A 1 -10.59 -29.19 -20.27
N GLU A 2 -10.21 -27.94 -20.36
CA GLU A 2 -9.31 -27.22 -19.47
C GLU A 2 -10.01 -26.97 -18.12
N ARG A 3 -9.38 -27.37 -17.02
CA ARG A 3 -9.64 -26.73 -15.72
C ARG A 3 -8.40 -25.95 -15.38
N GLY A 4 -8.36 -24.70 -15.86
CA GLY A 4 -7.43 -23.70 -15.37
C GLY A 4 -7.67 -23.52 -13.88
N SER A 5 -6.85 -24.19 -13.07
CA SER A 5 -6.71 -23.87 -11.66
C SER A 5 -6.08 -22.49 -11.58
N ILE A 6 -6.92 -21.46 -11.43
CA ILE A 6 -6.50 -20.16 -10.93
C ILE A 6 -5.58 -20.38 -9.72
N PRO A 7 -4.32 -19.91 -9.74
CA PRO A 7 -3.47 -20.03 -8.57
C PRO A 7 -4.19 -19.27 -7.46
N MET A 8 -4.55 -20.01 -6.40
CA MET A 8 -5.05 -19.41 -5.17
C MET A 8 -4.03 -18.35 -4.77
N ALA A 9 -4.41 -17.07 -4.95
CA ALA A 9 -3.64 -15.96 -4.45
C ALA A 9 -3.47 -16.25 -2.96
N GLN A 10 -2.24 -16.60 -2.59
CA GLN A 10 -1.89 -16.92 -1.22
C GLN A 10 -2.04 -15.61 -0.45
N ASN A 11 -3.24 -15.36 0.08
CA ASN A 11 -3.47 -14.28 1.02
C ASN A 11 -2.50 -14.50 2.16
N VAL A 12 -1.46 -13.66 2.24
CA VAL A 12 -0.51 -13.68 3.35
C VAL A 12 -1.33 -13.32 4.59
N PRO A 13 -1.51 -14.26 5.54
CA PRO A 13 -2.46 -14.08 6.63
C PRO A 13 -1.77 -13.26 7.71
N VAL A 14 -1.94 -11.94 7.76
CA VAL A 14 -1.52 -11.21 8.97
C VAL A 14 -2.33 -9.95 9.34
N ILE A 15 -2.96 -9.18 8.44
CA ILE A 15 -3.69 -7.92 8.85
C ILE A 15 -5.05 -7.69 8.12
N GLY A 16 -5.57 -8.66 7.36
CA GLY A 16 -6.83 -8.43 6.60
C GLY A 16 -6.66 -7.45 5.43
N LEU A 17 -5.48 -7.43 4.82
CA LEU A 17 -5.16 -6.67 3.60
C LEU A 17 -5.41 -7.53 2.36
N HIS A 18 -5.99 -6.94 1.31
CA HIS A 18 -6.11 -7.57 0.01
C HIS A 18 -4.71 -7.72 -0.64
N PRO A 19 -4.43 -8.79 -1.41
CA PRO A 19 -3.15 -8.96 -2.10
C PRO A 19 -2.76 -7.75 -2.96
N ASP A 20 -3.74 -7.09 -3.59
CA ASP A 20 -3.52 -5.91 -4.41
C ASP A 20 -3.13 -4.67 -3.59
N GLU A 21 -3.41 -4.65 -2.28
CA GLU A 21 -2.98 -3.60 -1.35
C GLU A 21 -1.52 -3.81 -0.92
N LEU A 22 -1.08 -5.07 -0.89
CA LEU A 22 0.27 -5.42 -0.45
C LEU A 22 1.36 -4.83 -1.35
N GLN A 23 1.09 -4.68 -2.65
CA GLN A 23 2.02 -4.04 -3.57
C GLN A 23 2.29 -2.59 -3.18
N TRP A 24 1.24 -1.86 -2.75
CA TRP A 24 1.33 -0.46 -2.35
C TRP A 24 2.08 -0.33 -1.02
N ILE A 25 1.82 -1.23 -0.06
CA ILE A 25 2.56 -1.27 1.21
C ILE A 25 4.04 -1.55 0.99
N ARG A 26 4.38 -2.50 0.10
CA ARG A 26 5.78 -2.82 -0.23
C ARG A 26 6.49 -1.62 -0.85
N MET A 27 5.83 -0.93 -1.78
CA MET A 27 6.36 0.29 -2.38
C MET A 27 6.59 1.39 -1.32
N LEU A 28 5.63 1.57 -0.41
CA LEU A 28 5.74 2.53 0.69
C LEU A 28 6.94 2.23 1.59
N VAL A 29 7.11 0.96 1.96
CA VAL A 29 8.26 0.50 2.76
C VAL A 29 9.58 0.72 2.02
N ALA A 30 9.61 0.52 0.70
CA ALA A 30 10.81 0.78 -0.10
C ALA A 30 11.17 2.28 -0.11
N LEU A 31 10.18 3.16 -0.28
CA LEU A 31 10.38 4.61 -0.23
C LEU A 31 10.88 5.07 1.15
N LEU A 32 10.31 4.53 2.23
CA LEU A 32 10.70 4.87 3.60
C LEU A 32 12.09 4.35 4.00
N ARG A 33 12.61 3.33 3.30
CA ARG A 33 13.93 2.75 3.54
C ARG A 33 15.00 3.24 2.57
N HIS A 34 14.67 4.23 1.74
CA HIS A 34 15.58 4.72 0.72
C HIS A 34 16.83 5.35 1.36
N PRO A 35 18.04 5.14 0.80
CA PRO A 35 19.29 5.65 1.38
C PRO A 35 19.42 7.17 1.33
N ASP A 36 18.80 7.80 0.33
CA ASP A 36 18.67 9.26 0.27
C ASP A 36 17.62 9.72 1.31
N PRO A 37 17.99 10.57 2.30
CA PRO A 37 17.11 11.02 3.36
C PRO A 37 15.96 11.93 2.89
N THR A 38 16.02 12.50 1.70
CA THR A 38 14.94 13.33 1.14
C THR A 38 13.72 12.49 0.74
N ILE A 39 13.94 11.28 0.25
CA ILE A 39 12.88 10.37 -0.21
C ILE A 39 11.94 9.90 0.91
N PRO A 40 12.41 9.41 2.08
CA PRO A 40 11.53 9.01 3.17
C PRO A 40 10.76 10.20 3.76
N GLU A 41 11.36 11.39 3.82
CA GLU A 41 10.67 12.59 4.31
C GLU A 41 9.57 13.04 3.34
N LEU A 42 9.82 13.02 2.03
CA LEU A 42 8.80 13.31 1.02
C LEU A 42 7.64 12.31 1.10
N ALA A 43 7.93 11.01 1.21
CA ALA A 43 6.92 9.97 1.36
C ALA A 43 6.07 10.18 2.64
N ARG A 44 6.70 10.56 3.75
CA ARG A 44 6.02 10.90 5.00
C ARG A 44 5.08 12.11 4.82
N GLN A 45 5.53 13.16 4.16
CA GLN A 45 4.72 14.36 3.92
C GLN A 45 3.52 14.06 3.00
N ALA A 46 3.71 13.26 1.95
CA ALA A 46 2.63 12.82 1.08
C ALA A 46 1.56 12.03 1.85
N LEU A 47 1.97 11.12 2.74
CA LEU A 47 1.05 10.38 3.62
C LEU A 47 0.27 11.30 4.56
N VAL A 48 0.92 12.30 5.15
CA VAL A 48 0.26 13.30 6.01
C VAL A 48 -0.71 14.17 5.21
N TYR A 49 -0.38 14.51 3.96
CA TYR A 49 -1.27 15.25 3.08
C TYR A 49 -2.52 14.43 2.74
N LEU A 50 -2.35 13.17 2.34
CA LEU A 50 -3.44 12.25 2.03
C LEU A 50 -4.36 12.03 3.23
N SER A 51 -3.80 11.83 4.43
CA SER A 51 -4.60 11.63 5.65
C SER A 51 -5.44 12.84 6.04
N ARG A 52 -4.99 14.06 5.70
CA ARG A 52 -5.76 15.30 5.88
C ARG A 52 -6.90 15.43 4.87
N GLY A 53 -6.69 15.00 3.62
CA GLY A 53 -7.72 15.01 2.57
C GLY A 53 -8.83 13.97 2.80
N THR A 54 -8.50 12.81 3.35
CA THR A 54 -9.49 11.76 3.67
C THR A 54 -10.49 12.17 4.76
N SER A 55 -10.16 13.15 5.61
CA SER A 55 -11.10 13.70 6.60
C SER A 55 -12.18 14.60 5.99
N GLN A 56 -11.98 15.15 4.79
CA GLN A 56 -12.99 15.93 4.07
C GLN A 56 -13.82 15.08 3.09
N ALA A 57 -13.26 13.97 2.60
CA ALA A 57 -13.91 13.10 1.61
C ALA A 57 -14.94 12.13 2.21
N ALA A 58 -14.96 11.93 3.54
CA ALA A 58 -15.96 11.08 4.21
C ALA A 58 -17.31 11.79 4.45
N THR A 59 -17.45 13.05 4.01
CA THR A 59 -18.65 13.90 4.24
C THR A 59 -19.33 14.32 2.92
N TYR A 60 -19.19 13.54 1.85
CA TYR A 60 -19.91 13.77 0.60
C TYR A 60 -20.55 12.49 0.07
#